data_AF-A0ABD4S709-F1
#
_entry.id   AF-A0ABD4S709-F1
#
_cell.length_a   1.000
_cell.length_b   1.000
_cell.length_c   1.000
_cell.angle_alpha   90.00
_cell.angle_beta   90.00
_cell.angle_gamma   90.00
#
_symmetry.space_group_name_H-M   'P 1'
#
loop_
_entity.id
_entity.type
_entity.pdbx_description
1 polymer ?
#
loop_
_entity_poly.entity_id
_entity_poly.type
_entity_poly.pdbx_seq_one_letter_code
_entity_poly.pdbx_strand_id
1 'polypeptide(L)' 'MNSSVDKFNLDRIKAGNAVKVNCKRFGFEIDCIVVVATENELNLAYYDKERGCMEYQALTTEDIKDNDYEVENLN' A
#
# COMPACT_ATOMS: atom_id res chain seq x y z
N MET A 1 -9.29 -3.82 19.60
CA MET A 1 -7.91 -3.34 19.78
C MET A 1 -7.62 -2.42 18.60
N ASN A 2 -7.77 -1.12 18.78
CA ASN A 2 -7.53 -0.14 17.72
C ASN A 2 -6.05 0.24 17.77
N SER A 3 -5.23 -0.44 16.97
CA SER A 3 -3.93 0.10 16.59
C SER A 3 -4.21 1.14 15.51
N SER A 4 -4.48 2.38 15.91
CA SER A 4 -4.54 3.50 14.96
C SER A 4 -3.18 3.59 14.28
N VAL A 5 -3.12 3.33 12.98
CA VAL A 5 -1.88 3.46 12.20
C VAL A 5 -1.64 4.95 12.02
N ASP A 6 -1.00 5.59 13.01
CA ASP A 6 -0.73 7.02 12.95
C ASP A 6 0.38 7.36 11.95
N LYS A 7 1.25 6.39 11.67
CA LYS A 7 2.37 6.49 10.74
C LYS A 7 2.71 5.13 10.12
N PHE A 8 3.19 5.13 8.88
CA PHE A 8 3.86 3.98 8.29
C PHE A 8 5.21 3.74 8.97
N ASN A 9 5.49 2.48 9.28
CA ASN A 9 6.77 2.06 9.86
C ASN A 9 7.81 1.88 8.74
N LEU A 10 8.72 2.83 8.61
CA LEU A 10 9.74 2.84 7.55
C LEU A 10 10.86 1.80 7.73
N ASP A 11 11.01 1.23 8.93
CA ASP A 11 11.92 0.08 9.14
C ASP A 11 11.31 -1.20 8.55
N ARG A 12 9.98 -1.25 8.47
CA ARG A 12 9.23 -2.39 7.94
C ARG A 12 8.85 -2.22 6.47
N ILE A 13 8.48 -1.02 6.01
CA ILE A 13 8.05 -0.77 4.63
C ILE A 13 8.86 0.39 4.08
N LYS A 14 9.74 0.10 3.11
CA LYS A 14 10.61 1.08 2.45
C LYS A 14 10.51 0.97 0.93
N ALA A 15 10.99 1.99 0.24
CA ALA A 15 11.11 1.97 -1.21
C ALA A 15 11.89 0.71 -1.69
N GLY A 16 11.38 0.07 -2.73
CA GLY A 16 11.86 -1.19 -3.27
C GLY A 16 11.23 -2.44 -2.66
N ASN A 17 10.46 -2.34 -1.55
CA ASN A 17 9.74 -3.48 -1.03
C ASN A 17 8.56 -3.88 -1.93
N ALA A 18 8.32 -5.19 -2.02
CA ALA A 18 7.08 -5.76 -2.50
C ALA A 18 6.07 -5.78 -1.35
N VAL A 19 4.87 -5.27 -1.62
CA VAL A 19 3.76 -5.26 -0.68
C VAL A 19 2.51 -5.77 -1.37
N LYS A 20 1.64 -6.45 -0.62
CA LYS A 20 0.28 -6.74 -1.06
C LYS A 20 -0.65 -5.67 -0.49
N VAL A 21 -1.43 -5.07 -1.37
CA VAL A 21 -2.52 -4.15 -0.99
C VAL A 21 -3.83 -4.90 -1.12
N ASN A 22 -4.61 -4.93 -0.04
CA ASN A 22 -5.97 -5.44 -0.03
C ASN A 22 -6.94 -4.26 0.13
N CYS A 23 -7.72 -3.97 -0.92
CA CYS A 23 -8.79 -2.97 -0.87
C CYS A 23 -10.05 -3.60 -0.28
N LYS A 24 -10.40 -3.25 0.96
CA LYS A 24 -11.56 -3.82 1.65
C LYS A 24 -12.87 -3.33 1.05
N ARG A 25 -12.90 -2.10 0.53
CA ARG A 25 -14.09 -1.48 -0.05
C ARG A 25 -14.59 -2.20 -1.31
N PHE A 26 -13.67 -2.65 -2.16
CA PHE A 26 -13.99 -3.28 -3.45
C PHE A 26 -13.65 -4.78 -3.50
N GLY A 27 -12.98 -5.31 -2.47
CA GLY A 27 -12.71 -6.74 -2.32
C GLY A 27 -11.66 -7.29 -3.28
N PHE A 28 -10.68 -6.47 -3.69
CA PHE A 28 -9.58 -6.90 -4.56
C PHE A 28 -8.23 -6.83 -3.84
N GLU A 29 -7.29 -7.62 -4.34
CA GLU A 29 -5.90 -7.64 -3.88
C GLU A 29 -4.95 -7.39 -5.05
N ILE A 30 -3.86 -6.69 -4.78
CA ILE A 30 -2.84 -6.42 -5.77
C ILE A 30 -1.45 -6.35 -5.16
N ASP A 31 -0.50 -7.04 -5.81
CA ASP A 31 0.91 -6.98 -5.45
C ASP A 31 1.54 -5.74 -6.10
N CYS A 32 2.19 -4.94 -5.28
CA CYS A 32 2.81 -3.67 -5.65
C CYS A 32 4.27 -3.63 -5.24
N ILE A 33 5.04 -2.73 -5.88
CA ILE A 33 6.34 -2.29 -5.40
C ILE A 33 6.19 -0.90 -4.79
N VAL A 34 6.75 -0.68 -3.60
CA VAL A 34 6.83 0.63 -2.98
C VAL A 34 7.86 1.47 -3.73
N VAL A 35 7.43 2.58 -4.32
CA VAL A 35 8.29 3.53 -5.04
C VAL A 35 8.76 4.64 -4.11
N VAL A 36 7.86 5.13 -3.24
CA VAL A 36 8.17 6.12 -2.21
C VAL A 36 7.55 5.65 -0.91
N ALA A 37 8.29 5.78 0.18
CA ALA A 37 7.81 5.52 1.53
C ALA A 37 8.14 6.71 2.43
N THR A 38 7.11 7.29 3.04
CA THR A 38 7.23 8.31 4.08
C THR A 38 6.40 7.86 5.28
N GLU A 39 6.56 8.55 6.42
CA GLU A 39 5.77 8.23 7.61
C GLU A 39 4.26 8.38 7.38
N ASN A 40 3.81 9.16 6.39
CA ASN A 40 2.39 9.48 6.20
C ASN A 40 1.80 8.97 4.88
N GLU A 41 2.66 8.59 3.92
CA GLU A 41 2.25 8.22 2.57
C GLU A 41 3.18 7.14 1.98
N LEU A 42 2.57 6.19 1.27
CA LEU A 42 3.22 5.24 0.39
C LEU A 42 2.78 5.51 -1.06
N ASN A 43 3.74 5.63 -1.97
CA ASN A 43 3.47 5.55 -3.40
C ASN A 43 3.87 4.18 -3.91
N LEU A 44 2.91 3.51 -4.55
CA LEU A 44 2.99 2.13 -4.98
C LEU A 44 2.91 2.08 -6.50
N ALA A 45 3.64 1.15 -7.10
CA ALA A 45 3.53 0.82 -8.52
C ALA A 45 3.13 -0.64 -8.69
N TYR A 46 2.22 -0.90 -9.61
CA TYR A 46 1.79 -2.25 -9.97
C TYR A 46 1.58 -2.36 -11.48
N TYR A 47 1.64 -3.58 -12.01
CA TYR A 47 1.35 -3.83 -13.42
C TYR A 47 -0.13 -4.15 -13.61
N ASP A 48 -0.85 -3.28 -14.31
CA ASP A 48 -2.22 -3.54 -14.74
C ASP A 48 -2.18 -4.43 -15.99
N LYS A 49 -2.64 -5.68 -15.85
CA LYS A 49 -2.64 -6.66 -16.94
C LYS A 49 -3.69 -6.36 -18.01
N GLU A 50 -4.79 -5.71 -17.66
CA GLU A 50 -5.85 -5.38 -18.60
C GLU A 50 -5.41 -4.23 -19.52
N ARG A 51 -4.69 -3.25 -18.95
CA ARG A 51 -4.15 -2.10 -19.69
C ARG A 51 -2.79 -2.38 -20.32
N GLY A 52 -2.06 -3.37 -19.82
CA GLY A 52 -0.72 -3.71 -20.28
C GLY A 52 0.33 -2.67 -19.91
N CYS A 53 0.14 -1.93 -18.81
CA CYS A 53 1.04 -0.86 -18.38
C CYS A 53 1.22 -0.82 -16.86
N MET A 54 2.25 -0.08 -16.43
CA MET A 54 2.45 0.23 -15.01
C MET A 54 1.50 1.33 -14.59
N GLU A 55 0.84 1.13 -13.44
CA GLU A 55 -0.04 2.10 -12.79
C GLU A 55 0.51 2.44 -11.40
N TYR A 56 0.08 3.58 -10.86
CA TYR A 56 0.54 4.09 -9.58
C TYR A 56 -0.64 4.37 -8.63
N GLN A 57 -0.45 4.04 -7.36
CA GLN A 57 -1.42 4.26 -6.30
C GLN A 57 -0.73 4.93 -5.11
N ALA A 58 -1.30 6.04 -4.63
CA ALA A 58 -0.90 6.64 -3.36
C ALA A 58 -1.81 6.09 -2.25
N LEU A 59 -1.22 5.73 -1.10
CA LEU A 59 -1.93 5.40 0.13
C LEU A 59 -1.44 6.30 1.25
N THR A 60 -2.36 6.94 1.94
CA THR A 60 -2.10 7.70 3.15
C THR A 60 -2.37 6.85 4.38
N THR A 61 -1.94 7.31 5.56
CA THR A 61 -2.28 6.66 6.82
C THR A 61 -3.79 6.63 7.08
N GLU A 62 -4.54 7.63 6.61
CA GLU A 62 -6.00 7.68 6.78
C GLU A 62 -6.70 6.57 5.99
N ASP A 63 -6.23 6.26 4.78
CA ASP A 63 -6.74 5.14 3.96
C ASP A 63 -6.61 3.78 4.70
N ILE A 64 -5.63 3.66 5.58
CA ILE A 64 -5.44 2.47 6.43
C ILE A 64 -6.28 2.54 7.70
N LYS A 65 -6.35 3.72 8.36
CA LYS A 65 -7.13 3.93 9.59
C LYS A 65 -8.62 3.72 9.38
N ASP A 66 -9.15 4.19 8.27
CA ASP A 66 -10.54 4.04 7.89
C ASP A 66 -10.85 2.62 7.37
N ASN A 67 -9.83 1.75 7.35
CA ASN A 67 -9.92 0.36 6.94
C ASN A 67 -10.39 0.21 5.47
N ASP A 68 -10.11 1.21 4.64
CA ASP A 68 -10.33 1.16 3.20
C ASP A 68 -9.29 0.22 2.55
N TYR A 69 -8.06 0.23 3.07
CA TYR A 69 -6.95 -0.59 2.60
C TYR A 69 -6.18 -1.25 3.75
N GLU A 70 -5.66 -2.44 3.48
CA GLU A 70 -4.67 -3.14 4.30
C GLU A 70 -3.40 -3.37 3.47
N VAL A 71 -2.22 -3.17 4.07
CA VAL A 71 -0.93 -3.34 3.40
C VAL A 71 -0.09 -4.37 4.14
N GLU A 72 0.29 -5.44 3.44
CA GLU A 72 1.15 -6.51 3.93
C GLU A 72 2.52 -6.43 3.25
N ASN A 73 3.61 -6.48 4.01
CA ASN A 73 4.95 -6.59 3.44
C ASN A 73 5.23 -8.05 3.04
N LEU A 74 5.66 -8.26 1.79
CA LEU A 74 5.95 -9.58 1.22
C LEU A 74 7.45 -9.94 1.22
N ASN A 75 8.33 -9.03 1.65
CA ASN A 75 9.77 -9.26 1.75
C ASN A 75 10.22 -9.85 3.08
#